data_AF-A0A7W0SQA2-F1
#
_entry.id   AF-A0A7W0SQA2-F1
#
_cell.length_a   1.000
_cell.length_b   1.000
_cell.length_c   1.000
_cell.angle_alpha   90.00
_cell.angle_beta   90.00
_cell.angle_gamma   90.00
#
_symmetry.space_group_name_H-M   'P 1'
#
loop_
_entity.id
_entity.type
_entity.pdbx_description
1 polymer ?
#
loop_
_entity_poly.entity_id
_entity_poly.type
_entity_poly.pdbx_seq_one_letter_code
_entity_poly.pdbx_strand_id
1 'polypeptide(L)' 'MVSDPEELRSLLRRHVISPVKWEPSVRALADAGATSFLEAGPGDVLTKLMKRIVPDAAARAIGSPEDARAAASGTAHL' A
#
# COMPACT_ATOMS: atom_id res chain seq x y z
N MET A 1 7.10 -3.65 -13.98
CA MET A 1 5.71 -4.08 -13.70
C MET A 1 5.51 -5.42 -14.41
N VAL A 2 4.95 -6.42 -13.72
CA VAL A 2 4.68 -7.74 -14.32
C VAL A 2 3.41 -7.62 -15.16
N SER A 3 3.47 -8.00 -16.43
CA SER A 3 2.34 -7.91 -17.37
C SER A 3 1.90 -9.28 -17.89
N ASP A 4 2.71 -10.33 -17.71
CA ASP A 4 2.35 -11.70 -18.04
C ASP A 4 1.54 -12.36 -16.91
N PRO A 5 0.30 -12.82 -17.18
CA PRO A 5 -0.49 -13.56 -16.19
C PRO A 5 0.17 -14.82 -15.64
N GLU A 6 0.97 -15.55 -16.43
CA GLU A 6 1.63 -16.77 -15.96
C GLU A 6 2.77 -16.47 -14.99
N GLU A 7 3.56 -15.42 -15.28
CA GLU A 7 4.56 -14.90 -14.36
C GLU A 7 3.93 -14.47 -13.03
N LEU A 8 2.80 -13.73 -13.07
CA LEU A 8 2.09 -13.30 -11.87
C LEU A 8 1.60 -14.49 -11.03
N ARG A 9 1.00 -15.52 -11.67
CA ARG A 9 0.57 -16.76 -11.00
C ARG A 9 1.75 -17.46 -10.32
N SER A 10 2.91 -17.50 -10.99
CA SER A 10 4.13 -18.09 -10.44
C SER A 10 4.67 -17.31 -9.23
N LEU A 11 4.66 -15.98 -9.29
CA LEU A 11 5.05 -15.11 -8.18
C LEU A 11 4.12 -15.28 -6.97
N LEU A 12 2.80 -15.32 -7.18
CA LEU A 12 1.83 -15.52 -6.11
C LEU A 12 2.00 -16.88 -5.43
N ARG A 13 2.23 -17.96 -6.18
CA ARG A 13 2.53 -19.29 -5.60
C ARG A 13 3.76 -19.27 -4.71
N ARG A 14 4.86 -18.64 -5.16
CA ARG A 14 6.09 -18.50 -4.36
C ARG A 14 5.87 -17.66 -3.10
N HIS A 15 5.02 -16.63 -3.19
CA HIS A 15 4.76 -15.73 -2.07
C HIS A 15 4.18 -16.44 -0.84
N VAL A 16 3.35 -17.48 -1.05
CA VAL A 16 2.71 -18.24 0.04
C VAL A 16 3.71 -18.81 1.05
N ILE A 17 4.90 -19.20 0.58
CA ILE A 17 5.95 -19.83 1.41
C ILE A 17 7.18 -18.95 1.60
N SER A 18 7.14 -17.71 1.12
CA SER A 18 8.26 -16.77 1.20
C SER A 18 7.96 -15.68 2.23
N PRO A 19 8.98 -15.12 2.90
CA PRO A 19 8.78 -13.95 3.74
C PRO A 19 8.15 -12.79 2.95
N VAL A 20 7.19 -12.12 3.57
CA VAL A 20 6.56 -10.92 3.01
C VAL A 20 7.58 -9.78 3.04
N LYS A 21 8.07 -9.37 1.87
CA LYS A 21 9.03 -8.26 1.72
C LYS A 21 8.35 -6.88 1.84
N TRP A 22 7.63 -6.64 2.94
CA TRP A 22 6.84 -5.43 3.15
C TRP A 22 7.68 -4.16 3.14
N GLU A 23 8.65 -4.04 4.05
CA GLU A 23 9.51 -2.85 4.17
C GLU A 23 10.27 -2.52 2.86
N PRO A 24 10.93 -3.49 2.18
CA PRO A 24 11.51 -3.24 0.87
C PRO A 24 10.51 -2.75 -0.17
N SER A 25 9.27 -3.27 -0.17
CA SER A 25 8.24 -2.86 -1.12
C SER A 25 7.80 -1.40 -0.88
N VAL A 26 7.62 -1.02 0.40
CA VAL A 26 7.25 0.35 0.76
C VAL A 26 8.37 1.34 0.42
N ARG A 27 9.63 1.01 0.72
CA ARG A 27 10.77 1.85 0.32
C ARG A 27 10.87 2.01 -1.20
N ALA A 28 10.71 0.93 -1.96
CA ALA A 28 10.73 0.99 -3.41
C ALA A 28 9.61 1.90 -3.99
N LEU A 29 8.43 1.95 -3.35
CA LEU A 29 7.37 2.89 -3.73
C LEU A 29 7.76 4.34 -3.43
N ALA A 30 8.33 4.60 -2.26
CA ALA A 30 8.80 5.93 -1.88
C ALA A 30 9.93 6.42 -2.80
N ASP A 31 10.89 5.55 -3.12
CA ASP A 31 11.99 5.84 -4.06
C ASP A 31 11.48 6.11 -5.48
N ALA A 32 10.34 5.54 -5.85
CA ALA A 32 9.64 5.82 -7.11
C ALA A 32 8.80 7.13 -7.07
N GLY A 33 8.86 7.89 -5.96
CA GLY A 33 8.21 9.19 -5.80
C GLY A 33 6.84 9.15 -5.11
N ALA A 34 6.42 8.02 -4.54
CA ALA A 34 5.18 7.99 -3.76
C ALA A 34 5.34 8.79 -2.45
N THR A 35 4.57 9.86 -2.30
CA THR A 35 4.57 10.72 -1.10
C THR A 35 3.37 10.47 -0.19
N SER A 36 2.44 9.62 -0.63
CA SER A 36 1.17 9.41 0.06
C SER A 36 0.65 7.99 -0.14
N PHE A 37 0.08 7.43 0.93
CA PHE A 37 -0.39 6.06 0.96
C PHE A 37 -1.80 5.94 1.54
N LEU A 38 -2.61 5.10 0.91
CA LEU A 38 -3.96 4.77 1.36
C LEU A 38 -4.02 3.27 1.68
N GLU A 39 -4.36 2.93 2.93
CA GLU A 39 -4.65 1.56 3.34
C GLU A 39 -6.13 1.28 3.13
N ALA A 40 -6.47 0.43 2.15
CA ALA A 40 -7.84 0.04 1.87
C ALA A 40 -8.24 -1.18 2.73
N GLY A 41 -9.25 -1.01 3.59
CA GLY A 41 -9.74 -2.06 4.47
C GLY A 41 -9.88 -1.59 5.93
N PRO A 42 -10.50 -2.42 6.79
CA PRO A 42 -10.70 -2.07 8.20
C PRO A 42 -9.38 -2.06 8.98
N GLY A 43 -9.27 -1.14 9.94
CA GLY A 43 -8.08 -0.98 10.79
C GLY A 43 -7.06 0.01 10.22
N ASP A 44 -5.86 0.04 10.81
CA ASP A 44 -4.80 1.00 10.47
C ASP A 44 -3.38 0.39 10.59
N VAL A 45 -3.28 -0.93 10.44
CA VAL A 45 -2.03 -1.67 10.69
C VAL A 45 -0.98 -1.28 9.65
N LEU A 46 -1.33 -1.30 8.37
CA LEU A 46 -0.39 -0.95 7.30
C LEU A 46 -0.02 0.54 7.38
N THR A 47 -0.98 1.41 7.69
CA THR A 47 -0.76 2.85 7.92
C THR A 47 0.30 3.08 9.00
N LYS A 48 0.20 2.37 10.14
CA LYS A 48 1.20 2.44 11.22
C LYS A 48 2.56 1.91 10.78
N LEU A 49 2.60 0.81 10.02
CA LEU A 49 3.86 0.27 9.48
C LEU A 49 4.51 1.24 8.48
N MET A 50 3.72 1.88 7.62
CA MET A 50 4.22 2.86 6.64
C MET A 50 4.83 4.08 7.32
N LYS A 51 4.18 4.64 8.35
CA LYS A 51 4.74 5.75 9.13
C LYS A 51 6.06 5.41 9.85
N ARG A 52 6.32 4.13 10.11
CA ARG A 52 7.62 3.67 10.65
C ARG A 52 8.69 3.54 9.56
N ILE A 53 8.31 3.14 8.36
CA ILE A 53 9.24 2.88 7.24
C ILE A 53 9.58 4.18 6.50
N VAL A 54 8.60 5.05 6.29
CA VAL A 54 8.70 6.32 5.56
C VAL A 54 7.96 7.42 6.35
N PRO A 55 8.59 7.99 7.40
CA PRO A 55 7.93 8.91 8.32
C PRO A 55 7.41 10.20 7.67
N ASP A 56 8.05 10.65 6.60
CA ASP A 56 7.71 11.90 5.89
C ASP A 56 6.54 11.75 4.90
N ALA A 57 6.09 10.52 4.64
CA ALA A 57 4.97 10.27 3.75
C ALA A 57 3.63 10.39 4.49
N ALA A 58 2.63 10.97 3.82
CA ALA A 58 1.26 10.92 4.30
C ALA A 58 0.74 9.48 4.23
N ALA A 59 0.00 9.04 5.26
CA ALA A 59 -0.59 7.71 5.28
C ALA A 59 -1.92 7.71 6.02
N ARG A 60 -2.96 7.14 5.39
CA ARG A 60 -4.33 7.11 5.89
C ARG A 60 -5.01 5.77 5.65
N ALA A 61 -5.76 5.29 6.63
CA ALA A 61 -6.65 4.15 6.50
C ALA A 61 -8.02 4.55 5.94
N ILE A 62 -8.57 3.69 5.09
CA ILE A 62 -9.85 3.81 4.40
C ILE A 62 -10.67 2.55 4.72
N GLY A 63 -11.44 2.64 5.81
CA GLY A 63 -12.17 1.50 6.39
C GLY A 63 -13.57 1.29 5.83
N SER A 64 -14.14 2.28 5.15
CA SER A 64 -15.52 2.23 4.65
C SER A 64 -15.65 2.70 3.18
N PRO A 65 -16.71 2.30 2.48
CA PRO A 65 -17.03 2.83 1.15
C PRO A 65 -17.25 4.35 1.13
N GLU A 66 -17.71 4.94 2.24
CA GLU A 66 -17.87 6.39 2.37
C GLU A 66 -16.49 7.08 2.43
N ASP A 67 -15.57 6.57 3.25
CA ASP A 67 -14.19 7.06 3.29
C ASP A 67 -13.51 6.97 1.92
N ALA A 68 -13.73 5.86 1.20
CA ALA A 68 -13.16 5.66 -0.14
C ALA A 68 -13.69 6.70 -1.13
N ARG A 69 -14.99 7.02 -1.08
CA ARG A 69 -15.60 8.07 -1.91
C ARG A 69 -15.08 9.46 -1.56
N ALA A 70 -14.90 9.76 -0.27
CA ALA A 70 -14.32 11.02 0.18
C ALA A 70 -12.86 11.18 -0.30
N ALA A 71 -12.07 10.10 -0.23
CA ALA A 71 -10.69 10.09 -0.74
C ALA A 71 -10.62 10.27 -2.26
N ALA A 72 -11.48 9.59 -3.02
CA ALA A 72 -11.52 9.68 -4.48
C ALA A 72 -11.96 11.07 -5.00
N SER A 73 -12.77 11.79 -4.22
CA SER A 73 -13.31 13.10 -4.60
C SER A 73 -12.34 14.27 -4.37
N GLY A 74 -11.13 14.01 -3.83
CA GLY A 74 -10.13 15.04 -3.50
C GLY A 74 -10.50 15.91 -2.29
N THR A 75 -11.65 15.66 -1.65
CA THR A 75 -12.12 16.39 -0.46
C THR A 75 -11.43 15.93 0.82
N ALA A 76 -10.72 14.80 0.78
CA ALA A 76 -9.88 14.32 1.89
C ALA A 76 -8.43 14.73 1.65
N HIS A 77 -7.92 15.63 2.50
CA HIS A 77 -6.50 15.96 2.52
C HIS A 77 -5.70 14.77 3.10
N LEU A 78 -4.58 14.44 2.45
CA LEU A 78 -3.58 13.46 2.89
C LEU A 78 -2.63 14.11 3.91
#